data_AF-A0AAQ3JK77-F1
#
_entry.id   AF-A0AAQ3JK77-F1
#
_cell.length_a   1.000
_cell.length_b   1.000
_cell.length_c   1.000
_cell.angle_alpha   90.00
_cell.angle_beta   90.00
_cell.angle_gamma   90.00
#
_symmetry.space_group_name_H-M   'P 1'
#
loop_
_entity.id
_entity.type
_entity.pdbx_description
1 polymer ?
#
loop_
_entity_poly.entity_id
_entity_poly.type
_entity_poly.pdbx_seq_one_letter_code
_entity_poly.pdbx_strand_id
1 'polypeptide(L)'
;MNELCKDTLLPYAKRLNIDYVWVHGAATVLEATFAHSLNMIGTSVLVVEMGVGMRMTKEYCKQLVDGIFVEMKDLGMWQGEVITPKDPLIFTDGEVHYLNAGYAGIFLPTVEHWTNVKKGDKIGEILDPLESVVKEELYSECDGILFTLREYPVVSEGSLIGRILERQA
;
A
#
# COMPACT_ATOMS: atom_id res chain seq x y z
N MET A 1 -0.81 -3.85 -8.66
CA MET A 1 -0.89 -4.73 -9.85
C MET A 1 0.23 -4.39 -10.82
N ASN A 2 0.66 -5.30 -11.69
CA ASN A 2 1.68 -5.02 -12.71
C ASN A 2 1.08 -4.21 -13.86
N GLU A 3 1.82 -3.22 -14.36
CA GLU A 3 1.48 -2.41 -15.53
C GLU A 3 1.13 -3.21 -16.80
N LEU A 4 1.79 -4.35 -17.05
CA LEU A 4 1.53 -5.22 -18.22
C LEU A 4 0.09 -5.74 -18.29
N CYS A 5 -0.58 -5.87 -17.15
CA CYS A 5 -1.94 -6.38 -17.05
C CYS A 5 -2.94 -5.29 -16.65
N LYS A 6 -2.51 -4.02 -16.61
CA LYS A 6 -3.31 -2.89 -16.12
C LYS A 6 -4.65 -2.79 -16.83
N ASP A 7 -4.66 -2.82 -18.16
CA ASP A 7 -5.89 -2.59 -18.93
C ASP A 7 -6.94 -3.67 -18.68
N THR A 8 -6.50 -4.90 -18.39
CA THR A 8 -7.38 -6.02 -18.04
C THR A 8 -7.79 -6.00 -16.57
N LEU A 9 -6.87 -5.67 -15.65
CA LEU A 9 -7.07 -5.83 -14.21
C LEU A 9 -7.64 -4.59 -13.52
N LEU A 10 -7.41 -3.40 -14.05
CA LEU A 10 -7.88 -2.15 -13.46
C LEU A 10 -9.41 -2.05 -13.39
N PRO A 11 -10.20 -2.49 -14.40
CA PRO A 11 -11.65 -2.53 -14.30
C PRO A 11 -12.13 -3.34 -13.09
N TYR A 12 -11.53 -4.52 -12.86
CA TYR A 12 -11.84 -5.37 -11.71
C TYR A 12 -11.44 -4.72 -10.39
N ALA A 13 -10.24 -4.15 -10.30
CA ALA A 13 -9.75 -3.54 -9.07
C ALA A 13 -10.62 -2.36 -8.61
N LYS A 14 -11.19 -1.59 -9.55
CA LYS A 14 -12.12 -0.49 -9.27
C LYS A 14 -13.43 -0.93 -8.60
N ARG A 15 -13.77 -2.23 -8.67
CA ARG A 15 -15.01 -2.78 -8.11
C ARG A 15 -14.82 -3.41 -6.74
N LEU A 16 -13.57 -3.62 -6.31
CA LEU A 16 -13.24 -4.28 -5.04
C LEU A 16 -13.43 -3.42 -3.78
N ASN A 17 -14.05 -2.24 -3.88
CA ASN A 17 -14.35 -1.37 -2.73
C ASN A 17 -13.10 -1.04 -1.90
N ILE A 18 -11.96 -0.83 -2.55
CA ILE A 18 -10.67 -0.54 -1.92
C ILE A 18 -10.34 0.96 -1.96
N ASP A 19 -9.45 1.42 -1.09
CA ASP A 19 -9.14 2.84 -0.97
C ASP A 19 -8.17 3.33 -2.06
N TYR A 20 -7.28 2.45 -2.54
CA TYR A 20 -6.36 2.76 -3.63
C TYR A 20 -5.93 1.53 -4.44
N VAL A 21 -5.45 1.79 -5.64
CA VAL A 21 -4.83 0.84 -6.57
C VAL A 21 -3.46 1.38 -6.95
N TRP A 22 -2.43 0.69 -6.48
CA TRP A 22 -1.07 0.95 -6.93
C TRP A 22 -0.74 0.08 -8.14
N VAL A 23 -0.43 0.72 -9.27
CA VAL A 23 0.08 0.08 -10.49
C VAL A 23 1.60 0.14 -10.44
N HIS A 24 2.23 -0.98 -10.12
CA HIS A 24 3.67 -1.11 -10.00
C HIS A 24 4.29 -1.40 -11.37
N GLY A 25 5.44 -0.80 -11.64
CA GLY A 25 6.29 -1.12 -12.77
C GLY A 25 6.82 -2.55 -12.67
N ALA A 26 7.35 -3.06 -13.77
CA ALA A 26 7.92 -4.40 -13.83
C ALA A 26 9.23 -4.50 -13.03
N ALA A 27 9.16 -4.75 -11.72
CA ALA A 27 10.31 -5.19 -10.95
C ALA A 27 10.62 -6.66 -11.27
N THR A 28 11.90 -7.02 -11.39
CA THR A 28 12.36 -8.41 -11.70
C THR A 28 11.81 -9.45 -10.74
N VAL A 29 11.42 -9.06 -9.52
CA VAL A 29 10.80 -9.93 -8.51
C VAL A 29 9.36 -10.32 -8.87
N LEU A 30 8.65 -9.49 -9.64
CA LEU A 30 7.25 -9.76 -10.01
C LEU A 30 7.10 -11.03 -10.84
N GLU A 31 8.06 -11.33 -11.71
CA GLU A 31 8.02 -12.48 -12.62
C GLU A 31 7.97 -13.83 -11.87
N ALA A 32 8.49 -13.86 -10.65
CA ALA A 32 8.51 -15.05 -9.79
C ALA A 32 7.25 -15.19 -8.90
N THR A 33 6.27 -14.30 -9.03
CA THR A 33 5.06 -14.33 -8.19
C THR A 33 3.95 -15.20 -8.78
N PHE A 34 3.18 -15.85 -7.91
CA PHE A 34 1.98 -16.61 -8.31
C PHE A 34 1.00 -15.77 -9.12
N ALA A 35 0.75 -14.52 -8.70
CA ALA A 35 -0.14 -13.61 -9.40
C ALA A 35 0.37 -13.28 -10.81
N HIS A 36 1.68 -13.08 -10.99
CA HIS A 36 2.26 -12.89 -12.32
C HIS A 36 2.06 -14.13 -13.19
N SER A 37 2.43 -15.31 -12.71
CA SER A 37 2.31 -16.55 -13.51
C SER A 37 0.88 -16.79 -13.99
N LEU A 38 -0.12 -16.58 -13.14
CA LEU A 38 -1.53 -16.74 -13.51
C LEU A 38 -2.01 -15.69 -14.51
N ASN A 39 -1.66 -14.42 -14.29
CA ASN A 39 -2.02 -13.34 -15.21
C ASN A 39 -1.39 -13.58 -16.60
N MET A 40 -0.15 -14.07 -16.67
CA MET A 40 0.53 -14.36 -17.94
C MET A 40 -0.08 -15.53 -18.72
N ILE A 41 -0.74 -16.48 -18.05
CA ILE A 41 -1.48 -17.58 -18.72
C ILE A 41 -2.96 -17.26 -18.94
N GLY A 42 -3.37 -16.00 -18.74
CA GLY A 42 -4.72 -15.51 -19.02
C GLY A 42 -5.73 -15.68 -17.89
N THR A 43 -5.28 -16.04 -16.68
CA THR A 43 -6.15 -16.07 -15.49
C THR A 43 -5.97 -14.77 -14.72
N SER A 44 -7.01 -13.91 -14.71
CA SER A 44 -6.97 -12.62 -14.01
C SER A 44 -6.82 -12.80 -12.50
N VAL A 45 -5.77 -12.22 -11.92
CA VAL A 45 -5.48 -12.26 -10.49
C VAL A 45 -5.14 -10.87 -9.99
N LEU A 46 -5.89 -10.42 -8.98
CA LEU A 46 -5.61 -9.22 -8.20
C LEU A 46 -4.97 -9.60 -6.86
N VAL A 47 -3.91 -8.89 -6.50
CA VAL A 47 -3.32 -8.95 -5.16
C VAL A 47 -3.84 -7.76 -4.38
N VAL A 48 -4.36 -8.03 -3.18
CA VAL A 48 -4.92 -7.02 -2.29
C VAL A 48 -4.13 -7.05 -0.98
N GLU A 49 -3.60 -5.90 -0.59
CA GLU A 49 -2.97 -5.69 0.70
C GLU A 49 -3.96 -4.97 1.63
N MET A 50 -4.36 -5.61 2.72
CA MET A 50 -5.36 -5.09 3.65
C MET A 50 -4.91 -5.26 5.10
N GLY A 51 -4.31 -4.20 5.65
CA GLY A 51 -3.83 -4.17 7.03
C GLY A 51 -2.38 -4.59 7.17
N VAL A 52 -2.07 -5.30 8.27
CA VAL A 52 -0.70 -5.63 8.68
C VAL A 52 -0.58 -7.09 9.09
N GLY A 53 0.64 -7.61 9.09
CA GLY A 53 0.91 -8.96 9.59
C GLY A 53 0.50 -9.13 11.05
N MET A 54 0.09 -10.35 11.42
CA MET A 54 -0.22 -10.75 12.80
C MET A 54 -1.41 -10.02 13.48
N ARG A 55 -2.19 -9.21 12.75
CA ARG A 55 -3.39 -8.53 13.26
C ARG A 55 -4.53 -8.60 12.25
N MET A 56 -5.76 -8.75 12.73
CA MET A 56 -6.97 -8.64 11.89
C MET A 56 -7.74 -7.36 12.22
N THR A 57 -7.97 -6.54 11.20
CA THR A 57 -8.86 -5.38 11.27
C THR A 57 -10.18 -5.74 10.59
N LYS A 58 -11.25 -5.95 11.38
CA LYS A 58 -12.53 -6.49 10.89
C LYS A 58 -13.17 -5.60 9.83
N GLU A 59 -12.97 -4.30 9.93
CA GLU A 59 -13.50 -3.28 9.04
C GLU A 59 -12.94 -3.44 7.63
N TYR A 60 -11.62 -3.68 7.50
CA TYR A 60 -10.97 -3.96 6.21
C TYR A 60 -11.47 -5.28 5.60
N CYS A 61 -11.66 -6.32 6.43
CA CYS A 61 -12.20 -7.59 5.96
C CYS A 61 -13.62 -7.42 5.39
N LYS A 62 -14.50 -6.71 6.10
CA LYS A 62 -15.88 -6.43 5.65
C LYS A 62 -15.87 -5.62 4.35
N GLN A 63 -15.09 -4.55 4.31
CA GLN A 63 -14.95 -3.70 3.13
C GLN A 63 -14.54 -4.50 1.88
N LEU A 64 -13.54 -5.38 2.02
CA LEU A 64 -13.09 -6.23 0.92
C LEU A 64 -14.14 -7.27 0.53
N VAL A 65 -14.82 -7.90 1.49
CA VAL A 65 -15.90 -8.86 1.21
C VAL A 65 -17.04 -8.21 0.42
N ASP A 66 -17.45 -6.99 0.80
CA ASP A 66 -18.46 -6.24 0.05
C ASP A 66 -18.01 -6.01 -1.40
N GLY A 67 -16.75 -5.65 -1.61
CA GLY A 67 -16.15 -5.50 -2.94
C GLY A 67 -16.09 -6.79 -3.75
N ILE A 68 -15.80 -7.93 -3.11
CA ILE A 68 -15.83 -9.25 -3.76
C ILE A 68 -17.25 -9.56 -4.26
N PHE A 69 -18.28 -9.28 -3.47
CA PHE A 69 -19.67 -9.50 -3.91
C PHE A 69 -20.09 -8.58 -5.05
N VAL A 70 -19.62 -7.32 -5.07
CA VAL A 70 -19.82 -6.41 -6.21
C VAL A 70 -19.22 -7.02 -7.48
N GLU A 71 -17.96 -7.45 -7.43
CA GLU A 71 -17.28 -8.05 -8.58
C GLU A 71 -17.93 -9.35 -9.04
N MET A 72 -18.28 -10.24 -8.10
CA MET A 72 -19.01 -11.47 -8.41
C MET A 72 -20.37 -11.18 -9.08
N LYS A 73 -21.04 -10.08 -8.72
CA LYS A 73 -22.28 -9.68 -9.37
C LYS A 73 -22.05 -9.22 -10.81
N ASP A 74 -21.01 -8.41 -11.04
CA ASP A 74 -20.65 -7.95 -12.39
C ASP A 74 -20.25 -9.13 -13.30
N LEU A 75 -19.63 -10.16 -12.75
CA LEU A 75 -19.31 -11.41 -13.43
C LEU A 75 -20.51 -12.37 -13.59
N GLY A 76 -21.69 -12.01 -13.06
CA GLY A 76 -22.89 -12.84 -13.12
C GLY A 76 -22.88 -14.06 -12.18
N MET A 77 -21.93 -14.15 -11.26
CA MET A 77 -21.82 -15.22 -10.26
C MET A 77 -22.74 -15.01 -9.06
N TRP A 78 -23.05 -13.75 -8.71
CA TRP A 78 -23.90 -13.39 -7.57
C TRP A 78 -25.15 -12.62 -8.02
N GLN A 79 -26.33 -12.99 -7.49
CA GLN A 79 -27.62 -12.35 -7.84
C GLN A 79 -28.21 -11.51 -6.70
N GLY A 80 -27.57 -11.50 -5.53
CA GLY A 80 -28.04 -10.72 -4.37
C GLY A 80 -27.79 -9.23 -4.51
N GLU A 81 -28.22 -8.48 -3.49
CA GLU A 81 -27.90 -7.06 -3.36
C GLU A 81 -26.40 -6.87 -3.08
N VAL A 82 -25.87 -5.74 -3.55
CA VAL A 82 -24.48 -5.32 -3.35
C VAL A 82 -24.45 -3.82 -3.12
N ILE A 83 -23.38 -3.34 -2.49
CA ILE A 83 -23.15 -1.90 -2.30
C ILE A 83 -22.72 -1.22 -3.60
N THR A 84 -22.66 0.11 -3.59
CA THR A 84 -21.84 0.87 -4.54
C THR A 84 -20.40 0.91 -3.98
N PRO A 85 -19.39 0.38 -4.69
CA PRO A 85 -18.01 0.41 -4.21
C PRO A 85 -17.45 1.84 -4.21
N LYS A 86 -16.45 2.09 -3.35
CA LYS A 86 -15.63 3.30 -3.37
C LYS A 86 -14.91 3.48 -4.71
N ASP A 87 -14.60 4.73 -5.07
CA ASP A 87 -13.69 5.04 -6.17
C ASP A 87 -12.25 5.09 -5.64
N PRO A 88 -11.37 4.16 -6.02
CA PRO A 88 -10.02 4.10 -5.48
C PRO A 88 -9.12 5.17 -6.09
N LEU A 89 -8.16 5.69 -5.30
CA LEU A 89 -7.03 6.44 -5.85
C LEU A 89 -6.17 5.52 -6.71
N ILE A 90 -5.82 5.92 -7.93
CA ILE A 90 -5.00 5.12 -8.85
C ILE A 90 -3.71 5.86 -9.12
N PHE A 91 -2.58 5.21 -8.86
CA PHE A 91 -1.25 5.82 -9.03
C PHE A 91 -0.20 4.80 -9.46
N THR A 92 0.91 5.31 -9.96
CA THR A 92 2.07 4.56 -10.47
C THR A 92 3.33 4.81 -9.64
N ASP A 93 4.40 4.06 -9.90
CA ASP A 93 5.67 4.20 -9.16
C ASP A 93 6.30 5.59 -9.25
N GLY A 94 6.09 6.32 -10.35
CA GLY A 94 6.63 7.67 -10.52
C GLY A 94 6.09 8.69 -9.51
N GLU A 95 5.03 8.33 -8.79
CA GLU A 95 4.34 9.19 -7.83
C GLU A 95 4.63 8.78 -6.37
N VAL A 96 5.47 7.75 -6.15
CA VAL A 96 5.71 7.15 -4.83
C VAL A 96 7.14 7.42 -4.36
N HIS A 97 7.25 8.12 -3.23
CA HIS A 97 8.51 8.37 -2.52
C HIS A 97 8.72 7.32 -1.42
N TYR A 98 9.92 6.75 -1.35
CA TYR A 98 10.28 5.73 -0.39
C TYR A 98 11.03 6.34 0.78
N LEU A 99 10.55 6.08 1.99
CA LEU A 99 11.24 6.47 3.22
C LEU A 99 11.94 5.24 3.78
N ASN A 100 13.28 5.23 3.73
CA ASN A 100 14.11 4.14 4.24
C ASN A 100 14.89 4.60 5.47
N ALA A 101 15.15 3.67 6.39
CA ALA A 101 16.00 3.92 7.55
C ALA A 101 17.47 4.09 7.11
N GLY A 102 18.10 5.21 7.46
CA GLY A 102 19.54 5.39 7.33
C GLY A 102 20.34 4.67 8.43
N TYR A 103 19.70 4.33 9.55
CA TYR A 103 20.34 3.63 10.67
C TYR A 103 19.48 2.49 11.21
N ALA A 104 20.14 1.50 11.84
CA ALA A 104 19.45 0.47 12.62
C ALA A 104 19.01 1.02 13.99
N GLY A 105 17.88 0.54 14.50
CA GLY A 105 17.36 0.97 15.80
C GLY A 105 15.87 0.67 16.00
N ILE A 106 15.26 1.49 16.85
CA ILE A 106 13.82 1.47 17.14
C ILE A 106 13.16 2.67 16.46
N PHE A 107 12.35 2.42 15.44
CA PHE A 107 11.55 3.44 14.78
C PHE A 107 10.33 3.81 15.63
N LEU A 108 10.20 5.11 15.91
CA LEU A 108 9.05 5.72 16.57
C LEU A 108 8.36 6.69 15.60
N PRO A 109 7.15 6.36 15.10
CA PRO A 109 6.40 7.27 14.24
C PRO A 109 5.83 8.46 15.03
N THR A 110 5.87 9.65 14.43
CA THR A 110 5.22 10.87 14.95
C THR A 110 3.92 11.20 14.23
N VAL A 111 3.60 10.46 13.17
CA VAL A 111 2.38 10.59 12.36
C VAL A 111 1.71 9.23 12.18
N GLU A 112 0.42 9.23 11.90
CA GLU A 112 -0.34 8.00 11.65
C GLU A 112 -0.32 7.62 10.16
N HIS A 113 -0.54 6.34 9.88
CA HIS A 113 -0.85 5.86 8.53
C HIS A 113 -2.06 6.63 7.96
N TRP A 114 -2.04 6.87 6.65
CA TRP A 114 -3.09 7.61 5.91
C TRP A 114 -3.20 9.10 6.27
N THR A 115 -2.09 9.70 6.71
CA THR A 115 -2.00 11.13 7.03
C THR A 115 -1.49 11.93 5.83
N ASN A 116 -2.04 13.13 5.64
CA ASN A 116 -1.49 14.11 4.70
C ASN A 116 -0.24 14.74 5.31
N VAL A 117 0.88 14.71 4.58
CA VAL A 117 2.16 15.27 5.00
C VAL A 117 2.59 16.36 4.03
N LYS A 118 3.29 17.37 4.55
CA LYS A 118 3.97 18.39 3.78
C LYS A 118 5.46 18.14 3.77
N LYS A 119 6.15 18.65 2.75
CA LYS A 119 7.60 18.65 2.70
C LYS A 119 8.18 19.29 3.96
N GLY A 120 9.06 18.55 4.63
CA GLY A 120 9.67 18.94 5.91
C GLY A 120 8.89 18.51 7.15
N ASP A 121 7.71 17.89 7.03
CA ASP A 121 7.02 17.32 8.19
C ASP A 121 7.81 16.13 8.75
N LYS A 122 7.98 16.07 10.07
CA LYS A 122 8.63 14.94 10.76
C LYS A 122 7.70 13.73 10.74
N ILE A 123 8.17 12.64 10.15
CA ILE A 123 7.46 11.36 10.06
C ILE A 123 7.74 10.47 11.27
N GLY A 124 8.95 10.55 11.80
CA GLY A 124 9.35 9.81 12.99
C GLY A 124 10.84 9.92 13.27
N GLU A 125 11.31 9.07 14.16
CA GLU A 125 12.71 9.02 14.57
C GLU A 125 13.17 7.58 14.78
N ILE A 126 14.46 7.34 14.61
CA ILE A 126 15.11 6.06 14.93
C ILE A 126 15.98 6.26 16.16
N LEU A 127 15.68 5.50 17.20
CA LEU A 127 16.41 5.52 18.48
C LEU A 127 17.39 4.35 18.57
N ASP A 128 18.56 4.62 19.16
CA ASP A 128 19.41 3.58 19.72
C ASP A 128 18.88 3.20 21.12
N PRO A 129 18.37 1.97 21.33
CA PRO A 129 17.79 1.58 22.61
C PRO A 129 18.85 1.40 23.71
N LEU A 130 20.13 1.23 23.36
CA LEU A 130 21.21 1.05 24.34
C LEU A 130 21.71 2.40 24.86
N GLU A 131 21.91 3.34 23.95
CA GLU A 131 22.44 4.67 24.26
C GLU A 131 21.33 5.68 24.58
N SER A 132 20.07 5.37 24.26
CA SER A 132 18.92 6.28 24.38
C SER A 132 19.14 7.59 23.62
N VAL A 133 19.75 7.51 22.43
CA VAL A 133 19.99 8.64 21.54
C VAL A 133 19.18 8.51 20.25
N VAL A 134 18.73 9.65 19.73
CA VAL A 134 18.15 9.72 18.37
C VAL A 134 19.30 9.58 17.38
N LYS A 135 19.29 8.49 16.60
CA LYS A 135 20.25 8.28 15.50
C LYS A 135 19.82 9.03 14.24
N GLU A 136 18.52 9.15 14.02
CA GLU A 136 17.96 9.72 12.80
C GLU A 136 16.58 10.33 13.05
N GLU A 137 16.33 11.49 12.46
CA GLU A 137 14.99 12.06 12.29
C GLU A 137 14.59 11.93 10.83
N LEU A 138 13.40 11.39 10.58
CA LEU A 138 12.88 11.11 9.25
C LEU A 138 11.84 12.16 8.89
N TYR A 139 11.97 12.76 7.71
CA TYR A 139 11.09 13.84 7.24
C TYR A 139 10.48 13.50 5.87
N SER A 140 9.33 14.11 5.58
CA SER A 140 8.73 14.04 4.24
C SER A 140 9.54 14.88 3.24
N GLU A 141 9.87 14.30 2.09
CA GLU A 141 10.59 15.02 1.02
C GLU A 141 9.65 15.76 0.05
N CYS A 142 8.35 15.46 0.11
CA CYS A 142 7.31 16.00 -0.76
C CYS A 142 5.99 16.27 0.00
N ASP A 143 5.05 16.94 -0.67
CA ASP A 143 3.67 17.06 -0.21
C ASP A 143 2.89 15.85 -0.69
N GLY A 144 2.20 15.14 0.20
CA GLY A 144 1.60 13.86 -0.18
C GLY A 144 0.79 13.17 0.90
N ILE A 145 0.51 11.89 0.67
CA ILE A 145 -0.21 11.00 1.59
C ILE A 145 0.71 9.86 2.00
N LEU A 146 0.95 9.70 3.29
CA LEU A 146 1.69 8.56 3.84
C LEU A 146 0.77 7.32 3.84
N PHE A 147 0.84 6.52 2.78
CA PHE A 147 -0.10 5.40 2.55
C PHE A 147 0.44 4.03 2.97
N THR A 148 1.73 3.94 3.33
CA THR A 148 2.26 2.80 4.08
C THR A 148 3.16 3.31 5.18
N LEU A 149 3.09 2.69 6.36
CA LEU A 149 3.91 3.00 7.51
C LEU A 149 4.25 1.70 8.25
N ARG A 150 5.52 1.57 8.64
CA ARG A 150 6.03 0.41 9.35
C ARG A 150 5.45 0.35 10.76
N GLU A 151 4.85 -0.77 11.10
CA GLU A 151 4.28 -0.99 12.44
C GLU A 151 5.23 -1.74 13.37
N TYR A 152 6.02 -2.69 12.87
CA TYR A 152 7.01 -3.34 13.73
C TYR A 152 8.18 -2.35 13.99
N PRO A 153 8.56 -2.10 15.25
CA PRO A 153 9.41 -0.95 15.55
C PRO A 153 10.90 -1.19 15.26
N VAL A 154 11.36 -2.44 15.22
CA VAL A 154 12.78 -2.73 14.98
C VAL A 154 13.11 -2.59 13.50
N VAL A 155 14.13 -1.79 13.21
CA VAL A 155 14.60 -1.49 11.85
C VAL A 155 16.11 -1.73 11.72
N SER A 156 16.52 -2.19 10.55
CA SER A 156 17.92 -2.20 10.10
C SER A 156 18.14 -1.07 9.09
N GLU A 157 19.40 -0.66 8.90
CA GLU A 157 19.75 0.25 7.81
C GLU A 157 19.20 -0.27 6.46
N GLY A 158 18.61 0.63 5.67
CA GLY A 158 17.90 0.35 4.42
C GLY A 158 16.47 -0.16 4.60
N SER A 159 16.01 -0.45 5.82
CA SER A 159 14.62 -0.93 6.04
C SER A 159 13.61 0.09 5.54
N LEU A 160 12.60 -0.38 4.83
CA LEU A 160 11.48 0.47 4.43
C LEU A 160 10.66 0.89 5.66
N ILE A 161 10.55 2.20 5.88
CA ILE A 161 9.76 2.82 6.94
C ILE A 161 8.36 3.17 6.44
N GLY A 162 8.27 3.75 5.25
CA GLY A 162 7.00 4.17 4.70
C GLY A 162 7.08 4.55 3.24
N ARG A 163 5.91 4.82 2.67
CA ARG A 163 5.78 5.31 1.29
C ARG A 163 4.83 6.49 1.27
N ILE A 164 5.23 7.54 0.58
CA ILE A 164 4.45 8.77 0.44
C ILE A 164 4.02 8.88 -1.02
N LEU A 165 2.72 8.96 -1.25
CA LEU A 165 2.15 9.27 -2.55
C LEU A 165 2.16 10.79 -2.72
N GLU A 166 2.98 11.28 -3.65
CA GLU A 166 3.09 12.71 -3.92
C GLU A 166 1.80 13.25 -4.55
N ARG A 167 1.33 14.40 -4.07
CA ARG A 167 0.25 15.12 -4.74
C ARG A 167 0.85 15.92 -5.89
N GLN A 168 0.45 15.60 -7.11
CA GLN A 168 0.72 16.47 -8.25
C GLN A 168 0.00 17.80 -8.03
N ALA A 169 0.75 18.90 -8.16
CA ALA A 169 0.26 20.28 -8.00
C ALA A 169 -0.70 20.71 -9.11
#